data_AF-A0A840UXI6-F1
#
_entry.id   AF-A0A840UXI6-F1
#
_cell.length_a   1.000
_cell.length_b   1.000
_cell.length_c   1.000
_cell.angle_alpha   90.00
_cell.angle_beta   90.00
_cell.angle_gamma   90.00
#
_symmetry.space_group_name_H-M   'P 1'
#
loop_
_entity.id
_entity.type
_entity.pdbx_description
1 polymer ?
#
loop_
_entity_poly.entity_id
_entity_poly.type
_entity_poly.pdbx_seq_one_letter_code
_entity_poly.pdbx_strand_id
1 'polypeptide(L)' 'MRSKVDNSGGRERYSHRMGIIEPALANIRHAKAMNRFDDRGRRKVSAQCRLDDIVHNLGKIALSRPGYATGEPATG' A
#
# COMPACT_ATOMS: atom_id res chain seq x y z
N MET A 1 -15.34 -11.16 8.58
CA MET A 1 -15.38 -10.43 7.29
C MET A 1 -16.64 -10.74 6.51
N ARG A 2 -17.01 -12.02 6.37
CA ARG A 2 -18.17 -12.50 5.60
C ARG A 2 -19.46 -11.70 5.82
N SER A 3 -19.92 -11.59 7.06
CA SER A 3 -21.12 -10.82 7.43
C SER A 3 -21.12 -9.34 7.02
N LYS A 4 -19.95 -8.72 6.82
CA LYS A 4 -19.83 -7.31 6.37
C LYS A 4 -19.95 -7.16 4.85
N VAL A 5 -19.81 -8.25 4.10
CA VAL A 5 -19.75 -8.29 2.63
C VAL A 5 -20.98 -9.00 2.02
N ASP A 6 -21.72 -9.77 2.81
CA ASP A 6 -22.83 -10.61 2.33
C ASP A 6 -24.05 -9.82 1.80
N ASN A 7 -24.18 -8.52 2.09
CA ASN A 7 -25.22 -7.67 1.49
C ASN A 7 -24.70 -6.87 0.29
N SER A 8 -25.60 -6.42 -0.60
CA SER A 8 -25.28 -5.70 -1.85
C SER A 8 -24.37 -4.49 -1.61
N GLY A 9 -24.72 -3.61 -0.67
CA GLY A 9 -23.90 -2.44 -0.33
C GLY A 9 -22.57 -2.78 0.35
N GLY A 10 -22.49 -3.91 1.06
CA GLY A 10 -21.25 -4.46 1.60
C GLY A 10 -20.31 -4.95 0.50
N ARG A 11 -20.86 -5.67 -0.48
CA ARG A 11 -20.13 -6.18 -1.64
C ARG A 11 -19.61 -5.08 -2.54
N GLU A 12 -20.41 -4.06 -2.81
CA GLU A 12 -20.00 -2.89 -3.59
C GLU A 12 -18.83 -2.15 -2.93
N ARG A 13 -18.96 -1.80 -1.65
CA ARG A 13 -17.89 -1.13 -0.88
C ARG A 13 -16.62 -1.97 -0.82
N TYR A 14 -16.74 -3.29 -0.66
CA TYR A 14 -15.59 -4.18 -0.66
C TYR A 14 -14.91 -4.22 -2.04
N SER A 15 -15.69 -4.33 -3.12
CA SER A 15 -15.16 -4.33 -4.49
C SER A 15 -14.44 -3.03 -4.83
N HIS A 16 -15.00 -1.89 -4.42
CA HIS A 16 -14.33 -0.59 -4.57
C HIS A 16 -12.99 -0.53 -3.81
N ARG A 17 -12.95 -1.05 -2.58
CA ARG A 17 -11.70 -1.13 -1.80
C ARG A 17 -10.67 -2.05 -2.45
N MET A 18 -11.11 -3.16 -3.05
CA MET A 18 -10.22 -4.05 -3.80
C MET A 18 -9.58 -3.32 -4.98
N GLY A 19 -10.37 -2.58 -5.76
CA GLY A 19 -9.84 -1.75 -6.85
C GLY A 19 -8.81 -0.70 -6.42
N ILE A 20 -8.92 -0.19 -5.18
CA ILE A 20 -7.94 0.75 -4.62
C ILE A 20 -6.67 0.03 -4.13
N ILE A 21 -6.81 -1.11 -3.46
CA ILE A 21 -5.68 -1.77 -2.77
C ILE A 21 -4.85 -2.67 -3.69
N GLU A 22 -5.45 -3.27 -4.71
CA GLU A 22 -4.76 -4.18 -5.63
C GLU A 22 -3.54 -3.54 -6.31
N PRO A 23 -3.60 -2.30 -6.84
CA PRO A 23 -2.43 -1.64 -7.42
C PRO A 23 -1.31 -1.39 -6.40
N ALA A 24 -1.65 -1.07 -5.15
CA ALA A 24 -0.67 -0.86 -4.09
C ALA A 24 0.05 -2.17 -3.73
N LEU A 25 -0.70 -3.26 -3.60
CA LEU A 25 -0.15 -4.59 -3.36
C LEU A 25 0.68 -5.09 -4.54
N ALA A 26 0.26 -4.81 -5.78
CA ALA A 26 1.02 -5.15 -6.97
C ALA A 26 2.37 -4.41 -7.00
N ASN A 27 2.38 -3.12 -6.65
CA ASN A 27 3.62 -2.35 -6.55
C ASN A 27 4.57 -2.90 -5.47
N ILE A 28 4.05 -3.21 -4.28
CA ILE A 28 4.83 -3.80 -3.18
C ILE A 28 5.42 -5.15 -3.60
N ARG A 29 4.57 -6.06 -4.11
CA ARG A 29 4.94 -7.46 -4.36
C ARG A 29 5.78 -7.65 -5.62
N HIS A 30 5.39 -6.98 -6.71
CA HIS A 30 5.98 -7.22 -8.03
C HIS A 30 7.01 -6.16 -8.42
N ALA A 31 6.69 -4.87 -8.23
CA ALA A 31 7.61 -3.81 -8.63
C ALA A 31 8.78 -3.65 -7.64
N LYS A 32 8.53 -3.85 -6.34
CA LYS A 32 9.53 -3.69 -5.27
C LYS A 32 10.05 -5.01 -4.70
N ALA A 33 9.51 -6.15 -5.16
CA ALA A 33 9.88 -7.49 -4.70
C ALA A 33 9.79 -7.71 -3.17
N MET A 34 9.00 -6.90 -2.45
CA MET A 34 8.75 -7.04 -1.01
C MET A 34 7.67 -8.09 -0.77
N ASN A 35 7.99 -9.36 -1.10
CA ASN A 35 7.03 -10.46 -1.15
C ASN A 35 7.34 -11.62 -0.19
N ARG A 36 8.30 -11.40 0.72
CA ARG A 36 8.81 -12.40 1.66
C ARG A 36 8.74 -11.86 3.09
N PHE A 37 8.15 -12.62 4.00
CA PHE A 37 8.20 -12.34 5.43
C PHE A 37 9.33 -13.15 6.09
N ASP A 38 10.39 -12.46 6.49
CA ASP A 38 11.55 -13.07 7.15
C ASP A 38 11.34 -13.27 8.64
N ASP A 39 10.45 -12.48 9.24
CA ASP A 39 10.10 -12.60 10.65
C ASP A 39 8.98 -13.62 10.92
N ARG A 40 8.88 -14.03 12.19
CA ARG A 40 7.81 -14.88 12.71
C ARG A 40 7.12 -14.21 13.89
N GLY A 41 5.82 -14.47 14.02
CA GLY A 41 4.96 -13.90 15.06
C GLY A 41 4.24 -12.61 14.63
N ARG A 42 3.00 -12.46 15.11
CA ARG A 42 2.06 -11.41 14.67
C ARG A 42 2.63 -10.00 14.77
N ARG A 43 3.36 -9.70 15.85
CA ARG A 43 3.94 -8.36 16.08
C ARG A 43 4.94 -7.98 14.99
N LYS A 44 5.85 -8.89 14.66
CA LYS A 44 6.93 -8.62 13.69
C LYS A 44 6.42 -8.59 12.26
N VAL A 45 5.58 -9.55 11.87
CA VAL A 45 4.93 -9.55 10.55
C VAL A 45 4.09 -8.28 10.35
N SER A 46 3.36 -7.83 11.38
CA SER A 46 2.61 -6.57 11.29
C SER A 46 3.52 -5.35 11.15
N ALA A 47 4.70 -5.34 11.78
CA ALA A 47 5.67 -4.28 11.59
C ALA A 47 6.21 -4.27 10.16
N GLN A 48 6.54 -5.45 9.60
CA GLN A 48 7.00 -5.58 8.23
C GLN A 48 5.96 -5.07 7.22
N CYS A 49 4.69 -5.47 7.35
CA CYS A 49 3.61 -4.94 6.50
C CYS A 49 3.52 -3.40 6.54
N ARG A 50 3.66 -2.79 7.72
CA ARG A 50 3.63 -1.31 7.85
C ARG A 50 4.82 -0.65 7.18
N LEU A 51 6.00 -1.27 7.25
CA LEU A 51 7.19 -0.77 6.56
C LEU A 51 7.02 -0.84 5.04
N ASP A 52 6.47 -1.94 4.53
CA ASP A 52 6.16 -2.10 3.11
C ASP A 52 5.19 -1.01 2.62
N ASP A 53 4.14 -0.72 3.41
CA ASP A 53 3.18 0.36 3.14
C ASP A 53 3.84 1.75 3.12
N ILE A 54 4.77 2.01 4.05
CA ILE A 54 5.52 3.27 4.11
C ILE A 54 6.37 3.45 2.85
N VAL A 55 7.09 2.41 2.42
CA VAL A 55 7.92 2.46 1.20
C VAL A 55 7.06 2.70 -0.04
N HIS A 56 5.88 2.09 -0.13
CA HIS A 56 4.92 2.37 -1.20
C HIS A 56 4.47 3.84 -1.18
N ASN A 57 4.06 4.35 -0.02
CA ASN A 57 3.56 5.71 0.14
C ASN A 57 4.63 6.77 -0.14
N LEU A 58 5.88 6.54 0.26
CA LEU A 58 7.01 7.43 -0.07
C LEU A 58 7.19 7.54 -1.59
N GLY A 59 7.07 6.43 -2.32
CA GLY A 59 7.08 6.44 -3.78
C GLY A 59 5.98 7.31 -4.38
N LYS A 60 4.77 7.26 -3.83
CA LYS A 60 3.67 8.14 -4.27
C LYS A 60 3.98 9.61 -4.05
N ILE A 61 4.54 9.95 -2.88
CA ILE A 61 4.91 11.34 -2.55
C ILE A 61 5.96 11.86 -3.52
N ALA A 62 7.04 11.08 -3.74
CA ALA A 62 8.11 11.43 -4.67
C ALA A 62 7.60 11.65 -6.11
N LEU A 63 6.66 10.83 -6.58
CA LEU A 63 6.04 11.00 -7.90
C LEU A 63 5.11 12.22 -7.97
N SER A 64 4.34 12.47 -6.90
CA SER A 64 3.40 13.61 -6.85
C SER A 64 4.11 14.96 -6.71
N ARG A 65 5.35 14.96 -6.22
CA ARG A 65 6.19 16.15 -6.02
C ARG A 65 7.62 15.86 -6.47
N PRO A 66 7.92 16.05 -7.76
CA PRO A 66 9.23 15.74 -8.35
C PRO A 66 10.41 16.46 -7.66
N GLY A 67 10.18 17.64 -7.07
CA GLY A 67 11.21 18.40 -6.33
C GLY A 67 11.85 17.60 -5.17
N TYR A 68 11.14 16.63 -4.58
CA TYR A 68 11.75 15.73 -3.59
C TYR A 68 12.74 14.73 -4.19
N ALA A 69 12.59 14.39 -5.47
CA ALA A 69 13.50 13.50 -6.18
C ALA A 69 14.73 14.22 -6.74
N THR A 70 14.59 15.51 -7.10
CA THR A 70 15.67 16.32 -7.68
C THR A 70 16.45 17.15 -6.65
N GLY A 71 15.93 17.31 -5.43
CA GLY A 71 16.53 18.17 -4.40
C GLY A 71 16.29 19.66 -4.65
N GLU A 72 15.46 20.00 -5.64
CA GLU A 72 15.10 21.38 -5.93
C GLU A 72 14.05 21.87 -4.92
N PRO A 73 14.15 23.13 -4.46
CA PRO A 73 13.17 23.70 -3.54
C PRO A 73 11.79 23.66 -4.20
N ALA A 74 10.77 23.27 -3.43
CA ALA A 74 9.39 23.29 -3.88
C ALA A 74 9.00 24.73 -4.24
N THR A 75 9.05 25.07 -5.53
CA THR A 75 8.56 26.34 -6.05
C THR A 75 7.05 26.38 -5.83
N GLY A 76 6.62 27.36 -5.04
CA GLY A 76 5.22 27.63 -4.69
C GLY A 76 4.44 28.28 -5.81
#